data_AF-A0A517TIW8-F1
#
_entry.id   AF-A0A517TIW8-F1
#
_cell.length_a   1.000
_cell.length_b   1.000
_cell.length_c   1.000
_cell.angle_alpha   90.00
_cell.angle_beta   90.00
_cell.angle_gamma   90.00
#
_symmetry.space_group_name_H-M   'P 1'
#
loop_
_entity.id
_entity.type
_entity.pdbx_description
1 polymer ?
#
loop_
_entity_poly.entity_id
_entity_poly.type
_entity_poly.pdbx_seq_one_letter_code
_entity_poly.pdbx_strand_id
1 'polypeptide(L)'
;MHRMTSEPTPPKRRPRISLLSLLLLMAVVGTTLMTWMQWRELGPLRTENRRLKEERGDLFVADPKRVHAIRIPKDFVTNQNYAFRVWVPRDGRKYFAVMCLEALPRAGVPATEQWSDGLALGTSGGKAYASSTPVRT
;
A
#
# COMPACT_ATOMS: atom_id res chain seq x y z
N MET A 1 2.65 -87.07 21.41
CA MET A 1 2.35 -85.90 22.28
C MET A 1 2.65 -84.62 21.51
N HIS A 2 1.66 -84.03 20.85
CA HIS A 2 1.80 -82.78 20.07
C HIS A 2 1.45 -81.58 20.95
N ARG A 3 2.41 -80.66 21.17
CA ARG A 3 2.13 -79.33 21.73
C ARG A 3 1.60 -78.43 20.61
N MET A 4 0.34 -78.03 20.72
CA MET A 4 -0.19 -76.88 19.96
C MET A 4 0.42 -75.60 20.54
N THR A 5 1.36 -75.00 19.81
CA THR A 5 1.85 -73.65 20.10
C THR A 5 0.84 -72.66 19.52
N SER A 6 -0.02 -72.10 20.36
CA SER A 6 -0.86 -70.97 19.97
C SER A 6 0.03 -69.75 19.77
N GLU A 7 0.23 -69.34 18.51
CA GLU A 7 0.93 -68.09 18.19
C GLU A 7 0.19 -66.89 18.84
N PRO A 8 0.92 -66.01 19.56
CA PRO A 8 0.32 -64.86 20.18
C PRO A 8 -0.09 -63.85 19.10
N THR A 9 -1.40 -63.68 18.92
CA THR A 9 -1.94 -62.67 18.02
C THR A 9 -1.58 -61.27 18.53
N PRO A 10 -0.96 -60.40 17.72
CA PRO A 10 -0.49 -59.11 18.18
C PRO A 10 -1.67 -58.24 18.69
N PRO A 11 -1.52 -57.55 19.83
CA PRO A 11 -2.60 -56.78 20.42
C PRO A 11 -2.97 -55.60 19.52
N LYS A 12 -4.24 -55.55 19.09
CA LYS A 12 -4.81 -54.41 18.35
C LYS A 12 -4.78 -53.16 19.23
N ARG A 13 -3.85 -52.25 18.97
CA ARG A 13 -3.81 -50.92 19.61
C ARG A 13 -4.98 -50.07 19.10
N ARG A 14 -5.91 -49.71 19.98
CA ARG A 14 -6.94 -48.71 19.69
C ARG A 14 -6.39 -47.33 20.05
N PRO A 15 -6.38 -46.35 19.14
CA PRO A 15 -5.96 -45.00 19.47
C PRO A 15 -6.94 -44.43 20.51
N ARG A 16 -6.43 -44.07 21.69
CA ARG A 16 -7.20 -43.35 22.71
C ARG A 16 -7.14 -41.86 22.39
N ILE A 17 -8.00 -41.42 21.48
CA ILE A 17 -8.15 -40.00 21.18
C ILE A 17 -8.90 -39.38 22.36
N SER A 18 -8.25 -38.46 23.06
CA SER A 18 -8.88 -37.71 24.16
C SER A 18 -10.02 -36.86 23.61
N LEU A 19 -11.15 -36.83 24.30
CA LEU A 19 -12.31 -36.00 23.94
C LEU A 19 -11.94 -34.51 23.91
N LEU A 20 -11.00 -34.10 24.78
CA LEU A 20 -10.42 -32.77 24.77
C LEU A 20 -9.70 -32.46 23.45
N SER A 21 -8.92 -33.40 22.93
CA SER A 21 -8.21 -33.24 21.65
C SER A 21 -9.17 -33.09 20.48
N LEU A 22 -10.30 -33.82 20.49
CA LEU A 22 -11.33 -33.71 19.46
C LEU A 22 -12.03 -32.33 19.49
N LEU A 23 -12.35 -31.85 20.70
CA LEU A 23 -12.98 -30.54 20.88
C LEU A 23 -12.03 -29.40 20.48
N LEU A 24 -10.74 -29.52 20.83
CA LEU A 24 -9.71 -28.57 20.43
C LEU A 24 -9.51 -28.57 18.90
N LEU A 25 -9.51 -29.74 18.27
CA LEU A 25 -9.43 -29.86 16.81
C LEU A 25 -10.61 -29.16 16.13
N MET A 26 -11.83 -29.38 16.62
CA MET A 26 -13.02 -28.71 16.08
C MET A 26 -12.95 -27.18 16.23
N ALA A 27 -12.46 -26.68 17.36
CA ALA A 27 -12.27 -25.24 17.56
C ALA A 27 -11.24 -24.65 16.57
N VAL A 28 -10.13 -25.34 16.33
CA VAL A 28 -9.12 -24.92 15.35
C VAL A 28 -9.69 -24.94 13.93
N VAL A 29 -10.42 -25.99 13.54
CA VAL A 29 -11.05 -26.07 12.22
C VAL A 29 -12.09 -24.95 12.04
N GLY A 30 -12.93 -24.71 13.05
CA GLY A 30 -13.93 -23.65 13.03
C GLY A 30 -13.32 -22.25 12.87
N THR A 31 -12.30 -21.93 13.66
CA THR A 31 -11.60 -20.63 13.56
C THR A 31 -10.87 -20.45 12.23
N THR A 32 -10.28 -21.52 11.69
CA THR A 32 -9.59 -21.49 10.40
C THR A 32 -10.58 -21.24 9.25
N LEU A 33 -11.72 -21.93 9.25
CA LEU A 33 -12.78 -21.72 8.25
C LEU A 33 -13.35 -20.30 8.33
N MET A 34 -13.63 -19.80 9.54
CA MET A 34 -14.14 -18.44 9.74
C MET A 34 -13.16 -17.39 9.19
N THR A 35 -11.86 -17.54 9.50
CA THR A 35 -10.82 -16.63 9.01
C THR A 35 -10.71 -16.66 7.48
N TRP A 36 -10.83 -17.84 6.89
CA TRP A 36 -10.80 -18.00 5.44
C TRP A 36 -11.99 -17.33 4.74
N MET A 37 -13.21 -17.51 5.27
CA MET A 37 -14.40 -16.83 4.75
C MET A 37 -14.24 -15.32 4.84
N GLN A 38 -13.75 -14.82 5.98
CA GLN A 38 -13.52 -13.39 6.18
C GLN A 38 -12.49 -12.82 5.19
N TRP A 39 -11.42 -13.55 4.90
CA TRP A 39 -10.42 -13.12 3.89
C TRP A 39 -11.01 -13.07 2.48
N ARG A 40 -11.85 -14.04 2.13
CA ARG A 40 -12.49 -14.11 0.81
C ARG A 40 -13.44 -12.92 0.58
N GLU A 41 -14.14 -12.47 1.61
CA GLU A 41 -15.03 -11.31 1.52
C GLU A 41 -14.28 -9.98 1.62
N LEU A 42 -13.30 -9.86 2.52
CA LEU A 42 -12.58 -8.60 2.70
C LEU A 42 -11.66 -8.22 1.53
N GLY A 43 -11.16 -9.20 0.77
CA GLY A 43 -10.31 -8.98 -0.40
C GLY A 43 -10.92 -7.99 -1.42
N PRO A 44 -12.07 -8.30 -2.03
CA PRO A 44 -12.70 -7.44 -3.02
C PRO A 44 -13.10 -6.08 -2.43
N LEU A 45 -13.66 -6.06 -1.22
CA LEU A 45 -14.04 -4.83 -0.52
C LEU A 45 -12.87 -3.87 -0.31
N ARG A 46 -11.67 -4.41 -0.02
CA ARG A 46 -10.44 -3.60 0.09
C ARG A 46 -9.99 -3.06 -1.26
N THR A 47 -10.11 -3.84 -2.33
CA THR A 47 -9.75 -3.37 -3.68
C THR A 47 -10.70 -2.28 -4.17
N GLU A 48 -12.00 -2.40 -3.91
CA GLU A 48 -12.99 -1.38 -4.26
C GLU A 48 -12.81 -0.12 -3.42
N ASN A 49 -12.63 -0.23 -2.10
CA ASN A 49 -12.33 0.93 -1.27
C ASN A 49 -11.07 1.65 -1.73
N ARG A 50 -10.03 0.89 -2.12
CA ARG A 50 -8.82 1.46 -2.67
C ARG A 50 -9.10 2.20 -3.98
N ARG A 51 -9.85 1.58 -4.90
CA ARG A 51 -10.24 2.19 -6.17
C ARG A 51 -11.04 3.48 -5.96
N LEU A 52 -12.02 3.46 -5.07
CA LEU A 52 -12.86 4.63 -4.74
C LEU A 52 -12.04 5.75 -4.10
N LYS A 53 -11.06 5.41 -3.25
CA LYS A 53 -10.13 6.40 -2.69
C LYS A 53 -9.24 7.00 -3.76
N GLU A 54 -8.71 6.20 -4.67
CA GLU A 54 -7.94 6.66 -5.82
C GLU A 54 -8.80 7.58 -6.72
N GLU A 55 -10.06 7.22 -6.98
CA GLU A 55 -11.03 8.03 -7.72
C GLU A 55 -11.35 9.36 -7.01
N ARG A 56 -11.35 9.40 -5.67
CA ARG A 56 -11.58 10.62 -4.90
C ARG A 56 -10.33 11.52 -4.81
N GLY A 57 -9.17 11.03 -5.23
CA GLY A 57 -7.89 11.70 -5.04
C GLY A 57 -7.35 11.57 -3.60
N ASP A 58 -7.79 10.57 -2.84
CA ASP A 58 -7.16 10.21 -1.58
C ASP A 58 -5.80 9.56 -1.82
N LEU A 59 -4.78 10.07 -1.15
CA LEU A 59 -3.41 9.65 -1.35
C LEU A 59 -3.12 8.43 -0.48
N PHE A 60 -2.97 7.26 -1.11
CA PHE A 60 -2.54 6.05 -0.44
C PHE A 60 -1.01 5.98 -0.41
N VAL A 61 -0.42 6.05 0.79
CA VAL A 61 1.02 5.97 0.99
C VAL A 61 1.40 4.52 1.27
N ALA A 62 1.84 3.79 0.24
CA ALA A 62 2.27 2.40 0.39
C ALA A 62 3.62 2.28 1.12
N ASP A 63 4.53 3.23 0.89
CA ASP A 63 5.85 3.27 1.50
C ASP A 63 6.10 4.68 2.09
N PRO A 64 6.12 4.82 3.43
CA PRO A 64 6.33 6.10 4.10
C PRO A 64 7.81 6.55 4.09
N LYS A 65 8.63 6.07 3.16
CA LYS A 65 9.98 6.60 2.91
C LYS A 65 10.14 7.23 1.54
N ARG A 66 9.12 7.16 0.69
CA ARG A 66 9.15 7.66 -0.70
C ARG A 66 8.17 8.81 -0.87
N VAL A 67 8.52 9.80 -1.67
CA VAL A 67 7.56 10.85 -2.06
C VAL A 67 6.45 10.22 -2.90
N HIS A 68 5.19 10.50 -2.54
CA HIS A 68 4.02 10.09 -3.32
C HIS A 68 3.25 11.32 -3.74
N ALA A 69 2.78 11.36 -4.98
CA ALA A 69 1.93 12.44 -5.48
C ALA A 69 0.76 11.85 -6.25
N ILE A 70 -0.43 12.41 -6.02
CA ILE A 70 -1.63 12.09 -6.79
C ILE A 70 -2.26 13.38 -7.29
N ARG A 71 -2.78 13.34 -8.51
CA ARG A 71 -3.59 14.42 -9.07
C ARG A 71 -5.00 14.33 -8.52
N ILE A 72 -5.52 15.43 -8.00
CA ILE A 72 -6.92 15.49 -7.56
C ILE A 72 -7.80 15.67 -8.81
N PRO A 73 -8.86 14.85 -8.99
CA PRO A 73 -9.78 15.02 -10.10
C PRO A 73 -10.44 16.39 -10.07
N LYS A 74 -10.73 16.93 -11.26
CA LYS A 74 -11.29 18.29 -11.42
C LYS A 74 -12.63 18.45 -10.69
N ASP A 75 -13.40 17.38 -10.58
CA ASP A 75 -14.72 17.36 -9.95
C ASP A 75 -14.69 17.74 -8.46
N PHE A 76 -13.52 17.59 -7.80
CA PHE A 76 -13.34 17.90 -6.39
C PHE A 76 -12.66 19.24 -6.12
N VAL A 77 -12.25 19.98 -7.15
CA VAL A 77 -11.56 21.26 -7.00
C VAL A 77 -12.51 22.39 -7.43
N THR A 78 -12.89 23.26 -6.50
CA THR A 78 -13.84 24.37 -6.74
C THR A 78 -13.34 25.36 -7.80
N ASN A 79 -12.03 25.47 -7.96
CA ASN A 79 -11.40 26.29 -8.98
C ASN A 79 -10.82 25.36 -10.06
N GLN A 80 -10.94 25.69 -11.34
CA GLN A 80 -10.45 24.90 -12.49
C GLN A 80 -8.92 24.68 -12.54
N ASN A 81 -8.22 24.92 -11.43
CA ASN A 81 -6.78 24.76 -11.29
C ASN A 81 -6.42 23.28 -11.07
N TYR A 82 -5.27 22.88 -11.62
CA TYR A 82 -4.68 21.58 -11.34
C TYR A 82 -4.25 21.52 -9.86
N ALA A 83 -4.90 20.66 -9.07
CA ALA A 83 -4.52 20.42 -7.69
C ALA A 83 -3.84 19.05 -7.56
N PHE A 84 -2.77 19.00 -6.77
CA PHE A 84 -2.04 17.78 -6.46
C PHE A 84 -1.99 17.61 -4.95
N ARG A 85 -2.16 16.37 -4.48
CA ARG A 85 -1.87 16.01 -3.09
C ARG A 85 -0.55 15.28 -3.08
N VAL A 86 0.43 15.83 -2.35
CA VAL A 86 1.78 15.29 -2.26
C VAL A 86 2.05 14.90 -0.81
N TRP A 87 2.51 13.67 -0.62
CA TRP A 87 3.04 13.19 0.66
C TRP A 87 4.56 13.24 0.61
N VAL A 88 5.13 13.91 1.61
CA VAL A 88 6.58 14.09 1.75
C VAL A 88 7.03 13.36 3.01
N PRO A 89 8.05 12.49 2.93
CA PRO A 89 8.60 11.82 4.10
C PRO A 89 9.23 12.82 5.08
N ARG A 90 9.19 12.47 6.37
CA ARG A 90 9.74 13.27 7.48
C ARG A 90 11.21 12.93 7.77
N ASP A 91 11.98 12.66 6.73
CA ASP A 91 13.37 12.20 6.81
C ASP A 91 14.39 13.35 6.81
N GLY A 92 13.94 14.60 6.99
CA GLY A 92 14.79 15.79 7.09
C GLY A 92 15.43 16.20 5.76
N ARG A 93 15.14 15.51 4.66
CA ARG A 93 15.62 15.84 3.32
C ARG A 93 14.84 17.04 2.77
N LYS A 94 15.52 17.85 1.96
CA LYS A 94 14.89 18.95 1.22
C LYS A 94 14.34 18.42 -0.10
N TYR A 95 13.07 18.70 -0.37
CA TYR A 95 12.39 18.32 -1.60
C TYR A 95 12.00 19.59 -2.36
N PHE A 96 12.19 19.57 -3.68
CA PHE A 96 11.77 20.64 -4.56
C PHE A 96 10.65 20.12 -5.46
N ALA A 97 9.52 20.83 -5.48
CA ALA A 97 8.43 20.56 -6.41
C ALA A 97 8.57 21.52 -7.60
N VAL A 98 8.70 20.96 -8.80
CA VAL A 98 8.77 21.72 -10.05
C VAL A 98 7.58 21.34 -10.90
N MET A 99 6.81 22.33 -11.35
CA MET A 99 5.70 22.14 -12.28
C MET A 99 6.07 22.78 -13.62
N CYS A 100 6.12 21.97 -14.68
CA CYS A 100 6.28 22.43 -16.06
C CYS A 100 5.02 22.08 -16.84
N LEU A 101 4.43 23.07 -17.52
CA LEU A 101 3.16 22.89 -18.23
C LEU A 101 3.31 22.43 -19.69
N GLU A 102 4.47 22.59 -20.35
CA GLU A 102 4.56 22.31 -21.81
C GLU A 102 5.89 21.71 -22.32
N ALA A 103 6.93 21.53 -21.49
CA ALA A 103 8.23 21.05 -21.98
C ALA A 103 9.06 20.29 -20.92
N LEU A 104 8.65 19.07 -20.55
CA LEU A 104 9.57 18.18 -19.82
C LEU A 104 10.59 17.61 -20.83
N PRO A 105 11.90 17.86 -20.65
CA PRO A 105 12.90 17.16 -21.44
C PRO A 105 12.77 15.66 -21.21
N ARG A 106 12.82 14.86 -22.28
CA ARG A 106 12.76 13.39 -22.23
C ARG A 106 13.79 12.77 -21.27
N ALA A 107 14.88 13.49 -20.99
CA ALA A 107 15.92 13.09 -20.03
C ALA A 107 15.47 13.19 -18.56
N GLY A 108 14.25 13.64 -18.26
CA GLY A 108 13.58 13.53 -16.95
C GLY A 108 14.07 14.50 -15.87
N VAL A 109 15.22 15.14 -16.07
CA VAL A 109 15.73 16.19 -15.19
C VAL A 109 15.76 17.49 -15.99
N PRO A 110 15.08 18.56 -15.57
CA PRO A 110 15.30 19.87 -16.17
C PRO A 110 16.79 20.20 -15.98
N ALA A 111 17.48 20.60 -17.06
CA ALA A 111 18.90 20.92 -17.00
C ALA A 111 19.14 21.88 -15.83
N THR A 112 19.88 21.41 -14.83
CA THR A 112 20.02 22.01 -13.50
C THR A 112 20.87 23.29 -13.50
N GLU A 113 21.13 23.87 -14.66
CA GLU A 113 22.28 24.77 -14.88
C GLU A 113 22.09 26.19 -14.34
N GLN A 114 20.98 26.49 -13.65
CA GLN A 114 20.75 27.84 -13.09
C GLN A 114 19.99 27.83 -11.77
N TRP A 115 20.28 26.88 -10.88
CA TRP A 115 19.91 26.98 -9.46
C TRP A 115 21.01 27.70 -8.67
N SER A 116 21.53 28.82 -9.20
CA SER A 116 22.53 29.64 -8.52
C SER A 116 21.84 30.53 -7.49
N ASP A 117 22.07 30.22 -6.21
CA ASP A 117 22.03 31.09 -5.04
C ASP A 117 21.21 32.39 -5.17
N GLY A 118 19.93 32.29 -4.83
CA GLY A 118 19.03 33.44 -4.71
C GLY A 118 17.90 33.39 -5.73
N LEU A 119 16.70 33.09 -5.24
CA LEU A 119 15.43 33.24 -5.95
C LEU A 119 15.40 34.52 -6.80
N ALA A 120 15.59 34.37 -8.11
CA ALA A 120 15.24 35.37 -9.11
C ALA A 120 14.43 34.68 -10.21
N LEU A 121 13.11 34.73 -10.06
CA LEU A 121 12.15 34.45 -11.12
C LEU A 121 12.37 35.47 -12.25
N GLY A 122 13.07 35.05 -13.29
CA GLY A 122 13.16 35.78 -14.55
C GLY A 122 11.93 35.52 -15.41
N THR A 123 11.17 36.58 -15.66
CA THR A 123 10.03 36.63 -16.59
C THR A 123 10.54 36.82 -18.01
N SER A 124 10.14 35.98 -18.97
CA SER A 124 10.00 36.33 -20.40
C SER A 124 9.47 35.15 -21.22
N GLY A 125 8.34 35.34 -21.91
CA GLY A 125 8.05 34.60 -23.15
C GLY A 125 7.40 33.20 -23.10
N GLY A 126 7.10 32.60 -21.95
CA GLY A 126 6.42 31.29 -21.89
C GLY A 126 6.41 30.75 -20.46
N LYS A 127 5.29 30.96 -19.76
CA LYS A 127 5.26 31.05 -18.28
C LYS A 127 5.61 29.74 -17.55
N ALA A 128 6.79 29.68 -16.93
CA ALA A 128 7.09 28.78 -15.83
C ALA A 128 6.84 29.51 -14.49
N TYR A 129 5.94 28.97 -13.66
CA TYR A 129 5.66 29.49 -12.33
C TYR A 129 6.30 28.56 -11.30
N ALA A 130 7.36 29.02 -10.63
CA ALA A 130 7.91 28.37 -9.46
C ALA A 130 7.40 29.10 -8.21
N SER A 131 6.33 28.59 -7.59
CA SER A 131 5.93 29.04 -6.25
C SER A 131 6.65 28.18 -5.21
N SER A 132 7.76 28.66 -4.67
CA SER A 132 8.39 28.04 -3.51
C SER A 132 7.71 28.54 -2.23
N THR A 133 6.52 28.02 -1.93
CA THR A 133 5.94 28.20 -0.59
C THR A 133 6.63 27.17 0.30
N PRO A 134 7.45 27.58 1.29
CA PRO A 134 8.03 26.62 2.23
C PRO A 134 6.87 25.97 2.99
N VAL A 135 6.66 24.67 2.76
CA VAL A 135 5.70 23.88 3.53
C VAL A 135 6.30 23.70 4.93
N ARG A 136 5.83 24.48 5.90
CA ARG A 136 6.06 24.20 7.32
C ARG A 136 5.28 22.92 7.66
N THR A 137 5.99 21.81 7.79
CA THR A 137 5.48 20.53 8.31
C THR A 137 5.25 20.58 9.81
#